data_AF-A0A4W5QLG3-F1
#
_entry.id   AF-A0A4W5QLG3-F1
#
_cell.length_a   1.000
_cell.length_b   1.000
_cell.length_c   1.000
_cell.angle_alpha   90.00
_cell.angle_beta   90.00
_cell.angle_gamma   90.00
#
_symmetry.space_group_name_H-M   'P 1'
#
loop_
_entity.id
_entity.type
_entity.pdbx_description
1 polymer ?
#
loop_
_entity_poly.entity_id
_entity_poly.type
_entity_poly.pdbx_seq_one_letter_code
_entity_poly.pdbx_strand_id
1 'polypeptide(L)'
;HKYYIFNKPNKTSSCVFSLVSPVGTTRVILGKDDGYINANFINMPVKDENFMYIACQGPLPSTLGDFWQMVWEQKSKVIAMMTQEVEGGKVKCQRYWPDTHRTADMVGERLQITLVKDQHLDNIVISLIKVKYIQVRF
;
A
#
# COMPACT_ATOMS: atom_id res chain seq x y z
N HIS A 1 -13.77 -0.23 5.21
CA HIS A 1 -13.68 0.32 3.84
C HIS A 1 -13.21 -0.77 2.87
N LYS A 2 -13.53 -0.65 1.58
CA LYS A 2 -13.06 -1.56 0.51
C LYS A 2 -11.92 -0.89 -0.25
N TYR A 3 -10.86 -1.63 -0.53
CA TYR A 3 -9.64 -1.17 -1.18
C TYR A 3 -9.28 -2.12 -2.32
N TYR A 4 -8.71 -1.58 -3.38
CA TYR A 4 -8.24 -2.37 -4.53
C TYR A 4 -6.72 -2.36 -4.58
N ILE A 5 -6.11 -3.54 -4.66
CA ILE A 5 -4.70 -3.73 -4.92
C ILE A 5 -4.55 -4.21 -6.35
N PHE A 6 -3.76 -3.50 -7.15
CA PHE A 6 -3.42 -3.88 -8.52
C PHE A 6 -1.95 -4.31 -8.54
N ASN A 7 -1.67 -5.57 -8.86
CA ASN A 7 -0.31 -6.09 -8.97
C ASN A 7 0.01 -6.39 -10.43
N LYS A 8 0.97 -5.68 -11.03
CA LYS A 8 1.39 -5.90 -12.43
C LYS A 8 2.73 -6.67 -12.49
N PRO A 9 2.73 -8.01 -12.66
CA PRO A 9 3.95 -8.82 -12.72
C PRO A 9 4.86 -8.57 -13.93
N ASN A 10 4.34 -8.09 -15.08
CA ASN A 10 5.13 -7.85 -16.30
C ASN A 10 5.25 -6.35 -16.62
N LYS A 11 6.47 -5.82 -16.58
CA LYS A 11 6.76 -4.39 -16.81
C LYS A 11 6.54 -3.95 -18.27
N THR A 12 5.72 -2.93 -18.42
CA THR A 12 5.92 -1.76 -19.29
C THR A 12 4.97 -0.66 -18.77
N SER A 13 5.50 0.55 -18.55
CA SER A 13 4.83 1.78 -18.06
C SER A 13 4.74 1.99 -16.52
N SER A 14 5.74 2.75 -16.03
CA SER A 14 5.77 3.84 -15.01
C SER A 14 5.24 3.70 -13.56
N CYS A 15 6.16 4.01 -12.63
CA CYS A 15 6.04 4.51 -11.22
C CYS A 15 5.54 3.50 -10.17
N VAL A 16 6.31 3.01 -9.18
CA VAL A 16 7.23 3.71 -8.26
C VAL A 16 8.30 2.71 -7.74
N PHE A 17 9.60 3.00 -7.90
CA PHE A 17 10.67 2.42 -7.06
C PHE A 17 11.87 3.37 -6.90
N SER A 18 12.31 3.48 -5.64
CA SER A 18 13.62 3.84 -5.06
C SER A 18 14.33 5.16 -5.39
N LEU A 19 14.91 5.71 -4.29
CA LEU A 19 15.98 6.72 -4.19
C LEU A 19 15.58 8.20 -4.22
N VAL A 20 14.70 8.62 -3.31
CA VAL A 20 14.86 9.96 -2.71
C VAL A 20 14.58 9.81 -1.22
N SER A 21 15.56 10.15 -0.37
CA SER A 21 15.30 10.35 1.06
C SER A 21 14.12 11.32 1.19
N PRO A 22 13.15 11.10 2.08
CA PRO A 22 11.97 11.97 2.15
C PRO A 22 12.39 13.43 2.25
N VAL A 23 12.09 14.23 1.21
CA VAL A 23 12.27 15.68 1.28
C VAL A 23 11.25 16.18 2.30
N GLY A 24 11.72 16.80 3.38
CA GLY A 24 10.93 17.04 4.60
C GLY A 24 9.59 17.75 4.41
N THR A 25 9.41 18.51 3.32
CA THR A 25 8.18 19.24 3.01
C THR A 25 7.07 18.41 2.37
N THR A 26 7.36 17.22 1.82
CA THR A 26 6.37 16.38 1.11
C THR A 26 6.19 14.99 1.74
N ARG A 27 6.82 14.75 2.88
CA ARG A 27 6.78 13.48 3.59
C ARG A 27 5.39 13.19 4.14
N VAL A 28 4.99 11.91 4.11
CA VAL A 28 3.80 11.43 4.82
C VAL A 28 4.13 11.21 6.30
N ILE A 29 3.30 11.74 7.18
CA ILE A 29 3.41 11.63 8.64
C ILE A 29 2.34 10.65 9.14
N LEU A 30 2.71 9.76 10.06
CA LEU A 30 1.81 8.76 10.63
C LEU A 30 1.32 9.11 12.03
N GLY A 31 0.02 8.96 12.27
CA GLY A 31 -0.57 9.09 13.60
C GLY A 31 -0.40 10.48 14.21
N LYS A 32 -0.52 10.55 15.54
CA LYS A 32 -0.43 11.81 16.30
C LYS A 32 0.98 12.13 16.79
N ASP A 33 1.88 11.15 16.79
CA ASP A 33 3.24 11.26 17.35
C ASP A 33 4.31 11.46 16.26
N ASP A 34 3.90 11.99 15.10
CA ASP A 34 4.77 12.21 13.94
C ASP A 34 5.57 10.98 13.47
N GLY A 35 4.92 9.81 13.43
CA GLY A 35 5.53 8.54 13.07
C GLY A 35 6.19 8.54 11.68
N TYR A 36 7.22 7.70 11.53
CA TYR A 36 7.99 7.58 10.29
C TYR A 36 7.46 6.50 9.36
N ILE A 37 7.24 6.89 8.10
CA ILE A 37 7.12 5.98 6.98
C ILE A 37 7.91 6.52 5.79
N ASN A 38 8.55 5.63 5.03
CA ASN A 38 9.27 5.99 3.83
C ASN A 38 8.29 6.21 2.66
N ALA A 39 7.60 7.35 2.70
CA ALA A 39 6.60 7.75 1.72
C ALA A 39 6.55 9.27 1.54
N ASN A 40 6.24 9.69 0.31
CA ASN A 40 6.12 11.08 -0.10
C ASN A 40 4.86 11.30 -0.94
N PHE A 41 4.22 12.45 -0.75
CA PHE A 41 3.20 12.94 -1.66
C PHE A 41 3.81 13.37 -2.99
N ILE A 42 3.15 13.01 -4.09
CA ILE A 42 3.48 13.45 -5.44
C ILE A 42 2.23 14.11 -6.02
N ASN A 43 2.37 15.35 -6.48
CA ASN A 43 1.35 16.01 -7.27
C ASN A 43 1.72 15.90 -8.75
N MET A 44 0.82 15.33 -9.56
CA MET A 44 1.02 15.13 -10.98
C MET A 44 -0.06 15.90 -11.77
N PRO A 45 0.30 17.03 -12.39
CA PRO A 45 -0.61 17.72 -13.30
C PRO A 45 -0.80 16.89 -14.58
N VAL A 46 -2.05 16.66 -14.96
CA VAL A 46 -2.43 16.01 -16.21
C VAL A 46 -3.52 16.87 -16.86
N LYS A 47 -3.16 17.55 -17.95
CA LYS A 47 -4.01 18.59 -18.57
C LYS A 47 -4.38 19.66 -17.53
N ASP A 48 -5.67 19.90 -17.32
CA ASP A 48 -6.21 20.90 -16.41
C ASP A 48 -6.50 20.34 -15.00
N GLU A 49 -6.13 19.09 -14.74
CA GLU A 49 -6.36 18.42 -13.46
C GLU A 49 -5.04 18.11 -12.73
N ASN A 50 -5.09 18.12 -11.40
CA ASN A 50 -3.98 17.73 -10.53
C ASN A 50 -4.32 16.44 -9.80
N PHE A 51 -3.52 15.40 -10.02
CA PHE A 51 -3.67 14.11 -9.36
C PHE A 51 -2.65 13.97 -8.23
N MET A 52 -3.15 13.71 -7.03
CA MET A 52 -2.31 13.47 -5.85
C MET A 52 -2.09 11.96 -5.65
N TYR A 53 -0.82 11.58 -5.55
CA TYR A 53 -0.37 10.22 -5.29
C TYR A 53 0.50 10.16 -4.04
N ILE A 54 0.66 8.96 -3.50
CA ILE A 54 1.67 8.66 -2.49
C ILE A 54 2.63 7.65 -3.10
N ALA A 55 3.89 8.05 -3.27
CA ALA A 55 4.97 7.14 -3.58
C ALA A 55 5.58 6.63 -2.28
N CYS A 56 5.71 5.31 -2.15
CA CYS A 56 6.28 4.69 -0.96
C CYS A 56 7.12 3.48 -1.34
N GLN A 57 7.99 3.08 -0.41
CA GLN A 57 8.67 1.80 -0.49
C GLN A 57 7.68 0.65 -0.27
N GLY A 58 7.91 -0.48 -0.94
CA GLY A 58 7.23 -1.74 -0.60
C GLY A 58 7.43 -2.05 0.90
N PRO A 59 6.36 -2.42 1.64
CA PRO A 59 6.47 -2.61 3.07
C PRO A 59 7.43 -3.75 3.42
N LEU A 60 8.07 -3.59 4.57
CA LEU A 60 8.90 -4.61 5.23
C LEU A 60 8.02 -5.34 6.26
N PRO A 61 8.42 -6.54 6.72
CA PRO A 61 7.68 -7.23 7.79
C PRO A 61 7.42 -6.35 9.02
N SER A 62 8.40 -5.51 9.39
CA SER A 62 8.29 -4.58 10.51
C SER A 62 7.44 -3.34 10.25
N THR A 63 7.14 -2.99 8.99
CA THR A 63 6.41 -1.77 8.61
C THR A 63 5.06 -2.05 7.96
N LEU A 64 4.56 -3.29 8.03
CA LEU A 64 3.24 -3.66 7.52
C LEU A 64 2.10 -2.89 8.22
N GLY A 65 2.20 -2.72 9.54
CA GLY A 65 1.24 -1.93 10.32
C GLY A 65 1.23 -0.47 9.88
N ASP A 66 2.41 0.14 9.80
CA ASP A 66 2.62 1.53 9.36
C ASP A 66 2.07 1.77 7.96
N PHE A 67 2.30 0.84 7.03
CA PHE A 67 1.77 0.91 5.67
C PHE A 67 0.24 0.95 5.65
N TRP A 68 -0.42 0.04 6.37
CA TRP A 68 -1.88 0.02 6.42
C TRP A 68 -2.47 1.20 7.21
N GLN A 69 -1.77 1.68 8.23
CA GLN A 69 -2.13 2.91 8.92
C GLN A 69 -2.08 4.11 7.97
N MET A 70 -1.02 4.25 7.16
CA MET A 70 -0.91 5.28 6.12
C MET A 70 -2.10 5.22 5.16
N VAL A 71 -2.39 4.04 4.61
CA VAL A 71 -3.49 3.81 3.66
C VAL A 71 -4.83 4.20 4.27
N TRP A 72 -5.04 3.88 5.56
CA TRP A 72 -6.26 4.21 6.29
C TRP A 72 -6.40 5.72 6.56
N GLU A 73 -5.36 6.35 7.13
CA GLU A 73 -5.36 7.77 7.50
C GLU A 73 -5.49 8.68 6.27
N GLN A 74 -4.80 8.35 5.18
CA GLN A 74 -4.84 9.09 3.92
C GLN A 74 -6.07 8.78 3.07
N LYS A 75 -6.97 7.88 3.54
CA LYS A 75 -8.20 7.46 2.86
C LYS A 75 -7.96 6.92 1.43
N SER A 76 -6.77 6.37 1.17
CA SER A 76 -6.33 5.89 -0.15
C SER A 76 -7.00 4.58 -0.52
N LYS A 77 -8.04 4.59 -1.37
CA LYS A 77 -8.82 3.39 -1.71
C LYS A 77 -8.15 2.45 -2.73
N VAL A 78 -7.08 2.90 -3.38
CA VAL A 78 -6.41 2.18 -4.47
C VAL A 78 -4.93 2.11 -4.16
N ILE A 79 -4.37 0.91 -4.30
CA ILE A 79 -2.94 0.62 -4.17
C ILE A 79 -2.47 -0.01 -5.48
N ALA A 80 -1.45 0.57 -6.10
CA ALA A 80 -0.82 0.02 -7.30
C ALA A 80 0.57 -0.54 -6.94
N MET A 81 0.72 -1.85 -7.01
CA MET A 81 1.97 -2.57 -6.83
C MET A 81 2.59 -2.90 -8.18
N MET A 82 3.78 -2.35 -8.42
CA MET A 82 4.45 -2.38 -9.72
C MET A 82 5.69 -3.29 -9.74
N THR A 83 5.84 -4.14 -8.72
CA THR A 83 6.95 -5.09 -8.58
C THR A 83 6.39 -6.46 -8.19
N GLN A 84 7.13 -7.52 -8.51
CA GLN A 84 6.87 -8.83 -7.94
C GLN A 84 7.38 -8.89 -6.50
N GLU A 85 6.86 -9.81 -5.69
CA GLU A 85 7.36 -10.02 -4.32
C GLU A 85 8.84 -10.43 -4.32
N VAL A 86 9.24 -11.23 -5.32
CA VAL A 86 10.61 -11.71 -5.53
C VAL A 86 11.02 -11.43 -6.98
N GLU A 87 12.16 -10.76 -7.17
CA GLU A 87 12.78 -10.55 -8.49
C GLU A 87 14.24 -11.03 -8.45
N GLY A 88 14.62 -11.92 -9.38
CA GLY A 88 16.00 -12.43 -9.45
C GLY A 88 16.47 -13.13 -8.16
N GLY A 89 15.57 -13.84 -7.48
CA GLY A 89 15.85 -14.54 -6.21
C GLY A 89 15.94 -13.64 -4.98
N LYS A 90 15.68 -12.33 -5.12
CA LYS A 90 15.69 -11.37 -4.00
C LYS A 90 14.28 -10.87 -3.71
N VAL A 91 13.89 -10.86 -2.43
CA VAL A 91 12.64 -10.26 -1.98
C VAL A 91 12.68 -8.75 -2.24
N LYS A 92 11.72 -8.24 -3.01
CA LYS A 92 11.56 -6.82 -3.34
C LYS A 92 10.45 -6.16 -2.55
N CYS A 93 9.39 -6.91 -2.24
CA CYS A 93 8.26 -6.42 -1.49
C CYS A 93 7.68 -7.57 -0.67
N GLN A 94 7.51 -7.35 0.64
CA GLN A 94 6.75 -8.29 1.45
C GLN A 94 5.29 -8.24 1.01
N ARG A 95 4.64 -9.41 0.93
CA ARG A 95 3.19 -9.45 0.75
C ARG A 95 2.52 -8.77 1.94
N TYR A 96 1.65 -7.81 1.66
CA TYR A 96 0.97 -7.01 2.68
C TYR A 96 -0.55 -7.22 2.71
N TRP A 97 -1.03 -8.31 2.13
CA TRP A 97 -2.43 -8.74 2.18
C TRP A 97 -2.51 -10.25 2.46
N PRO A 98 -3.65 -10.76 2.98
CA PRO A 98 -3.81 -12.18 3.29
C PRO A 98 -3.68 -13.06 2.05
N ASP A 99 -3.11 -14.26 2.21
CA ASP A 99 -2.91 -15.25 1.13
C ASP A 99 -4.20 -16.02 0.78
N THR A 100 -5.14 -16.07 1.71
CA THR A 100 -6.32 -16.91 1.65
C THR A 100 -7.58 -16.06 1.71
N HIS A 101 -8.59 -16.47 0.95
CA HIS A 101 -9.89 -15.82 1.05
C HIS A 101 -10.48 -16.05 2.44
N ARG A 102 -11.11 -15.00 2.99
CA ARG A 102 -11.88 -15.02 4.25
C ARG A 102 -11.06 -15.20 5.54
N THR A 103 -9.74 -15.27 5.47
CA THR A 103 -8.88 -15.05 6.64
C THR A 103 -8.79 -13.55 6.90
N ALA A 104 -8.89 -13.19 8.18
CA ALA A 104 -8.87 -11.82 8.63
C ALA A 104 -7.62 -11.60 9.48
N ASP A 105 -6.66 -10.87 8.93
CA ASP A 105 -5.35 -10.66 9.57
C ASP A 105 -5.33 -9.29 10.23
N MET A 106 -4.80 -9.24 11.46
CA MET A 106 -4.50 -7.98 12.11
C MET A 106 -3.23 -7.39 11.51
N VAL A 107 -3.29 -6.13 11.13
CA VAL A 107 -2.14 -5.34 10.69
C VAL A 107 -1.99 -4.14 11.62
N GLY A 108 -0.97 -4.21 12.48
CA GLY A 108 -0.86 -3.30 13.63
C GLY A 108 -1.95 -3.57 14.68
N GLU A 109 -2.21 -2.58 15.54
CA GLU A 109 -3.06 -2.76 16.72
C GLU A 109 -4.57 -2.67 16.43
N ARG A 110 -4.97 -1.91 15.40
CA ARG A 110 -6.37 -1.46 15.23
C ARG A 110 -6.95 -1.73 13.87
N LEU A 111 -6.19 -2.27 12.92
CA LEU A 111 -6.67 -2.55 11.59
C LEU A 111 -6.71 -4.05 11.35
N GLN A 112 -7.85 -4.51 10.85
CA GLN A 112 -8.04 -5.87 10.37
C GLN A 112 -8.27 -5.85 8.87
N ILE A 113 -7.54 -6.67 8.12
CA ILE A 113 -7.67 -6.80 6.66
C ILE A 113 -8.18 -8.18 6.28
N THR A 114 -8.95 -8.24 5.19
CA THR A 114 -9.51 -9.48 4.67
C THR A 114 -9.47 -9.46 3.16
N LEU A 115 -8.89 -10.50 2.55
CA LEU A 115 -9.00 -10.71 1.11
C LEU A 115 -10.42 -11.18 0.78
N VAL A 116 -11.17 -10.33 0.06
CA VAL A 116 -12.57 -10.60 -0.32
C VAL A 116 -12.62 -11.34 -1.64
N LYS A 117 -11.86 -10.87 -2.62
CA LYS A 117 -11.83 -11.40 -3.99
C LYS A 117 -10.48 -11.06 -4.60
N ASP A 118 -9.96 -11.93 -5.43
CA ASP A 118 -8.89 -11.63 -6.36
C ASP A 118 -9.35 -12.02 -7.77
N GLN A 119 -8.74 -11.39 -8.77
CA GLN A 119 -8.95 -11.69 -10.17
C GLN A 119 -7.61 -11.64 -10.86
N HIS A 120 -7.26 -12.74 -11.52
CA HIS A 120 -6.04 -12.86 -12.30
C HIS A 120 -6.37 -12.54 -13.76
N LEU A 121 -5.74 -11.51 -14.29
CA LEU A 121 -5.71 -11.15 -15.70
C LEU A 121 -4.29 -11.43 -16.21
N ASP A 122 -4.12 -11.51 -17.54
CA ASP A 122 -2.86 -11.95 -18.18
C ASP A 122 -1.59 -11.31 -17.62
N ASN A 123 -1.65 -10.02 -17.25
CA ASN A 123 -0.51 -9.27 -16.75
C ASN A 123 -0.77 -8.54 -15.43
N ILE A 124 -1.95 -8.71 -14.83
CA ILE A 124 -2.36 -7.95 -13.63
C ILE A 124 -3.20 -8.84 -12.72
N VAL A 125 -2.91 -8.83 -11.43
CA VAL A 125 -3.80 -9.36 -10.40
C VAL A 125 -4.53 -8.21 -9.71
N ILE A 126 -5.85 -8.30 -9.61
CA ILE A 126 -6.68 -7.30 -8.94
C ILE A 126 -7.27 -7.92 -7.68
N SER A 127 -6.89 -7.43 -6.52
CA SER A 127 -7.36 -7.91 -5.22
C SER A 127 -8.27 -6.87 -4.54
N LEU A 128 -9.46 -7.31 -4.14
CA LEU A 128 -10.38 -6.54 -3.31
C LEU A 128 -10.12 -6.88 -1.83
N ILE A 129 -9.61 -5.90 -1.09
CA ILE A 129 -9.35 -5.99 0.34
C ILE A 129 -10.42 -5.23 1.12
N LYS A 130 -10.96 -5.86 2.15
CA LYS A 130 -11.80 -5.18 3.14
C LYS A 130 -10.94 -4.86 4.35
N VAL A 131 -10.90 -3.59 4.73
CA VAL A 131 -10.22 -3.13 5.95
C VAL A 131 -11.28 -2.69 6.96
N LYS A 132 -11.13 -3.11 8.21
CA LYS A 132 -11.96 -2.69 9.34
C LYS A 132 -11.08 -2.09 10.43
N TYR A 133 -11.55 -1.01 11.02
CA TYR A 133 -10.99 -0.52 12.27
C TYR A 133 -11.62 -1.28 13.44
N ILE A 134 -10.79 -1.83 14.31
CA ILE A 134 -11.20 -2.55 15.52
C ILE A 134 -11.05 -1.59 16.69
N GLN A 135 -12.15 -1.29 17.35
CA GLN A 135 -12.12 -0.61 18.64
C GLN A 135 -11.75 -1.64 19.70
N VAL A 136 -10.56 -1.50 20.28
CA VAL A 136 -10.22 -2.18 21.52
C VAL A 136 -11.04 -1.51 22.60
N ARG A 137 -12.06 -2.20 23.12
CA ARG A 137 -12.76 -1.75 24.32
C ARG A 137 -11.84 -2.06 25.50
N PHE A 138 -11.37 -1.01 26.17
CA PHE A 138 -10.86 -1.11 27.54
C PHE A 138 -12.04 -1.06 28.50
#